data_AF-A0A2A5MAU3-F1
#
_entry.id   AF-A0A2A5MAU3-F1
#
_cell.length_a   1.000
_cell.length_b   1.000
_cell.length_c   1.000
_cell.angle_alpha   90.00
_cell.angle_beta   90.00
_cell.angle_gamma   90.00
#
_symmetry.space_group_name_H-M   'P 1'
#
loop_
_entity.id
_entity.type
_entity.pdbx_description
1 polymer ?
#
loop_
_entity_poly.entity_id
_entity_poly.type
_entity_poly.pdbx_seq_one_letter_code
_entity_poly.pdbx_strand_id
1 'polypeptide(L)' 'KILMMETLSESEFAPALTHQSFIPNVFVDISDFFEKKCQIMKIYKSELGRAPFPRSIENIKALAIFRGCTMGG' A
#
# COMPACT_ATOMS: atom_id res chain seq x y z
N LYS A 1 -6.75 12.38 18.37
CA LYS A 1 -7.47 11.93 17.15
C LYS A 1 -7.25 10.43 17.01
N ILE A 2 -8.25 9.66 16.58
CA ILE A 2 -8.10 8.23 16.27
C ILE A 2 -8.03 8.12 14.74
N LEU A 3 -7.03 7.41 14.22
CA LEU A 3 -6.78 7.24 12.78
C LEU A 3 -6.72 5.76 12.43
N MET A 4 -7.00 5.44 11.17
CA MET A 4 -6.78 4.13 10.57
C MET A 4 -5.82 4.30 9.38
N MET A 5 -5.13 3.23 8.99
CA MET A 5 -4.18 3.26 7.87
C MET A 5 -4.54 2.23 6.80
N GLU A 6 -4.17 2.55 5.57
CA GLU A 6 -4.26 1.63 4.44
C GLU A 6 -3.11 0.61 4.49
N THR A 7 -3.43 -0.67 4.35
CA THR A 7 -2.46 -1.77 4.27
C THR A 7 -2.83 -2.71 3.14
N LEU A 8 -1.89 -2.94 2.21
CA LEU A 8 -2.07 -3.92 1.15
C LEU A 8 -2.25 -5.32 1.75
N SER A 9 -3.36 -5.99 1.44
CA SER A 9 -3.62 -7.36 1.86
C SER A 9 -3.29 -8.37 0.76
N GLU A 10 -2.86 -9.58 1.11
CA GLU A 10 -2.73 -10.68 0.13
C GLU A 10 -4.07 -11.09 -0.49
N SER A 11 -5.16 -10.87 0.23
CA SER A 11 -6.50 -11.25 -0.20
C SER A 11 -7.16 -10.22 -1.13
N GLU A 12 -6.45 -9.17 -1.55
CA GLU A 12 -6.99 -8.14 -2.44
C GLU A 12 -7.31 -8.63 -3.86
N PHE A 13 -6.96 -9.88 -4.20
CA PHE A 13 -7.46 -10.53 -5.41
C PHE A 13 -8.94 -10.87 -5.35
N ALA A 14 -9.53 -10.92 -4.15
CA ALA A 14 -10.95 -11.17 -4.01
C ALA A 14 -11.75 -10.05 -4.71
N PRO A 15 -12.89 -10.38 -5.34
CA PRO A 15 -13.75 -9.37 -5.96
C PRO A 15 -14.05 -8.26 -4.95
N ALA A 16 -13.77 -7.02 -5.34
CA ALA A 16 -14.05 -5.87 -4.48
C ALA A 16 -15.56 -5.75 -4.27
N LEU A 17 -16.02 -6.08 -3.07
CA LEU A 17 -17.36 -5.68 -2.64
C LEU A 17 -17.33 -4.18 -2.37
N THR A 18 -18.38 -3.45 -2.74
CA THR A 18 -18.47 -1.98 -2.62
C THR A 18 -18.19 -1.43 -1.21
N HIS A 19 -18.28 -2.27 -0.17
CA HIS A 19 -18.00 -1.92 1.22
C HIS A 19 -16.57 -2.23 1.71
N GLN A 20 -15.69 -2.78 0.86
CA GLN A 20 -14.32 -3.18 1.25
C GLN A 20 -13.23 -2.17 0.89
N SER A 21 -13.56 -1.07 0.20
CA SER A 21 -12.57 -0.09 -0.24
C SER A 21 -12.19 0.89 0.87
N PHE A 22 -10.89 1.07 1.12
CA PHE A 22 -10.38 2.09 2.02
C PHE A 22 -10.47 3.49 1.39
N ILE A 23 -11.09 4.44 2.09
CA ILE A 23 -11.26 5.83 1.63
C ILE A 23 -10.40 6.75 2.52
N PRO A 24 -9.18 7.13 2.10
CA PRO A 24 -8.29 7.97 2.89
C PRO A 24 -8.82 9.41 2.99
N ASN A 25 -8.70 10.00 4.17
CA ASN A 25 -8.95 11.43 4.42
C ASN A 25 -7.76 12.15 5.07
N VAL A 26 -6.68 11.43 5.36
CA VAL A 26 -5.42 11.94 5.91
C VAL A 26 -4.29 11.22 5.18
N PHE A 27 -3.30 11.99 4.76
CA PHE A 27 -2.11 11.51 4.07
C PHE A 27 -0.88 11.95 4.84
N VAL A 28 0.10 11.06 4.94
CA VAL A 28 1.37 11.32 5.61
C VAL A 28 2.47 11.10 4.59
N ASP A 29 3.26 12.14 4.34
CA ASP A 29 4.44 12.02 3.49
C ASP A 29 5.48 11.14 4.19
N ILE A 30 5.87 10.06 3.51
CA ILE A 30 6.87 9.11 3.97
C ILE A 30 8.03 8.99 2.98
N SER A 31 8.24 9.98 2.10
CA SER A 31 9.25 9.94 1.05
C SER A 31 10.64 9.56 1.58
N ASP A 32 11.06 10.17 2.70
CA ASP A 32 12.35 9.87 3.37
C ASP A 32 12.44 8.45 3.96
N PHE A 33 11.29 7.79 4.17
CA PHE A 33 11.19 6.47 4.79
C PHE A 33 10.73 5.39 3.82
N PHE A 34 10.37 5.75 2.59
CA PHE A 34 9.68 4.86 1.67
C PHE A 34 10.56 3.66 1.25
N GLU A 35 11.85 3.90 0.99
CA GLU A 35 12.78 2.83 0.67
C GLU A 35 12.98 1.89 1.88
N LYS A 36 13.08 2.44 3.09
CA LYS A 36 13.17 1.64 4.33
C LYS A 36 11.94 0.75 4.51
N LYS A 37 10.73 1.26 4.24
CA LYS A 37 9.49 0.47 4.23
C LYS A 37 9.59 -0.70 3.24
N CYS A 38 10.06 -0.46 2.03
CA CYS A 38 10.24 -1.51 1.03
C CYS A 38 11.27 -2.58 1.47
N GLN A 39 12.37 -2.16 2.11
CA GLN A 39 13.38 -3.10 2.61
C GLN A 39 12.86 -3.95 3.77
N ILE A 40 12.08 -3.37 4.69
CA ILE A 40 11.43 -4.12 5.77
C ILE A 40 10.49 -5.19 5.20
N MET A 41 9.70 -4.84 4.17
CA MET A 41 8.82 -5.81 3.53
C MET A 41 9.58 -7.02 2.98
N LYS A 42 10.79 -6.85 2.42
CA LYS A 42 11.62 -7.94 1.89
C LYS A 42 12.05 -8.99 2.93
N ILE A 43 11.96 -8.67 4.23
CA ILE A 43 12.21 -9.62 5.31
C ILE A 43 11.11 -10.70 5.33
N TYR A 44 9.86 -10.34 5.01
CA TYR A 44 8.69 -11.22 5.04
C TYR A 44 8.50 -11.95 3.71
N LYS A 45 9.44 -12.82 3.35
CA LYS A 45 9.47 -13.51 2.05
C LYS A 45 8.22 -14.34 1.73
N SER A 46 7.54 -14.90 2.73
CA SER A 46 6.30 -15.68 2.53
C SER A 46 5.10 -14.79 2.20
N GLU A 47 5.13 -13.53 2.65
CA GLU A 47 4.05 -12.56 2.47
C GLU A 47 4.20 -11.73 1.20
N LEU A 48 5.38 -11.79 0.56
CA LEU A 48 5.71 -11.06 -0.65
C LEU A 48 5.60 -11.97 -1.87
N GLY A 49 4.86 -11.51 -2.87
CA GLY A 49 4.81 -12.10 -4.20
C GLY A 49 5.46 -11.19 -5.25
N ARG A 50 5.48 -11.67 -6.50
CA ARG A 50 5.81 -10.85 -7.67
C ARG A 50 4.52 -10.26 -8.23
N ALA A 51 4.61 -9.09 -8.86
CA ALA A 51 3.47 -8.55 -9.63
C ALA A 51 2.92 -9.63 -10.59
N PRO A 52 1.58 -9.79 -10.69
CA PRO A 52 0.53 -8.89 -10.19
C PRO A 52 0.07 -9.12 -8.74
N PHE A 53 0.83 -9.86 -7.91
CA PHE A 53 0.46 -10.09 -6.50
C PHE A 53 0.34 -8.77 -5.70
N PRO A 54 -0.77 -8.52 -4.96
CA PRO A 54 -1.06 -7.27 -4.26
C PRO A 54 0.09 -6.81 -3.38
N ARG A 55 0.65 -7.72 -2.58
CA ARG A 55 1.85 -7.47 -1.78
C ARG A 55 3.12 -7.78 -2.58
N SER A 56 3.34 -7.02 -3.65
CA SER A 56 4.62 -6.97 -4.36
C SER A 56 5.29 -5.61 -4.15
N ILE A 57 6.62 -5.54 -4.28
CA ILE A 57 7.35 -4.27 -4.11
C ILE A 57 6.91 -3.26 -5.17
N GLU A 58 6.62 -3.74 -6.38
CA GLU A 58 6.10 -2.96 -7.50
C GLU A 58 4.74 -2.36 -7.15
N ASN A 59 3.83 -3.14 -6.57
CA ASN A 59 2.50 -2.64 -6.19
C ASN A 59 2.55 -1.69 -4.98
N ILE A 60 3.44 -1.92 -4.00
CA ILE A 60 3.69 -0.97 -2.90
C ILE A 60 4.12 0.40 -3.43
N LYS A 61 5.01 0.40 -4.44
CA LYS A 61 5.46 1.61 -5.15
C LYS A 61 4.34 2.27 -5.93
N ALA A 62 3.57 1.48 -6.69
CA ALA A 62 2.45 1.98 -7.46
C ALA A 62 1.40 2.66 -6.56
N LEU A 63 1.06 2.05 -5.42
CA LEU A 63 0.12 2.63 -4.46
C LEU A 63 0.65 3.95 -3.87
N ALA A 64 1.93 4.02 -3.50
CA ALA A 64 2.51 5.25 -2.97
C ALA A 64 2.45 6.40 -3.99
N ILE A 65 2.78 6.13 -5.26
CA ILE A 65 2.65 7.11 -6.34
C ILE A 65 1.20 7.53 -6.52
N PHE A 66 0.27 6.57 -6.59
CA PHE A 66 -1.16 6.86 -6.75
C PHE A 66 -1.70 7.76 -5.63
N ARG A 67 -1.31 7.49 -4.37
CA ARG A 67 -1.70 8.30 -3.21
C ARG A 67 -1.05 9.68 -3.23
N GLY A 68 0.21 9.80 -3.65
CA GLY A 68 0.85 11.10 -3.90
C GLY A 68 0.12 11.92 -4.96
N CYS A 69 -0.23 11.30 -6.10
CA CYS A 69 -1.02 11.96 -7.15
C CYS A 69 -2.43 12.36 -6.68
N THR A 70 -3.06 11.55 -5.83
CA THR A 70 -4.39 11.85 -5.26
C THR A 70 -4.38 13.15 -4.46
N MET A 71 -3.26 13.48 -3.82
CA MET A 71 -3.08 14.71 -3.05
C MET A 71 -2.71 15.93 -3.90
N GLY A 72 -2.38 15.75 -5.19
CA GLY A 72 -1.94 16.81 -6.08
C GLY A 72 -0.43 17.01 -6.17
N GLY A 73 0.38 16.12 -5.59
CA GLY A 73 1.85 16.18 -5.60
C GLY A 73 2.44 16.76 -4.32
#